data_AF-A0A0P0VWB5-F1
#
_entry.id   AF-A0A0P0VWB5-F1
#
_cell.length_a   1.000
_cell.length_b   1.000
_cell.length_c   1.000
_cell.angle_alpha   90.00
_cell.angle_beta   90.00
_cell.angle_gamma   90.00
#
_symmetry.space_group_name_H-M   'P 1'
#
loop_
_entity.id
_entity.type
_entity.pdbx_description
1 polymer ?
#
loop_
_entity_poly.entity_id
_entity_poly.type
_entity_poly.pdbx_seq_one_letter_code
_entity_poly.pdbx_strand_id
1 'polypeptide(L)'
;EYIADDIKIDDEARPAPASTPRSLFSKKTKTGSAAISGNSKYINVLFFSNFLKKRYSSSDCNVNCLLETEREKLFDGSSDVEKPRMKSTQEILTKYKFGGDAAAAAAHAKDKLKERGEKLARISQESAELQNESENFASLAHQIAKSMENKKWWKP
;
A
#
# COMPACT_ATOMS: atom_id res chain seq x y z
N GLU A 1 -58.85 5.44 -6.44
CA GLU A 1 -57.85 6.15 -7.28
C GLU A 1 -56.98 6.98 -6.36
N TYR A 2 -55.80 6.47 -5.98
CA TYR A 2 -54.87 7.21 -5.15
C TYR A 2 -53.82 7.82 -6.08
N ILE A 3 -53.95 9.12 -6.23
CA ILE A 3 -53.04 10.06 -6.88
C ILE A 3 -51.61 9.80 -6.37
N ALA A 4 -50.75 9.32 -7.26
CA ALA A 4 -49.31 9.35 -7.04
C ALA A 4 -48.88 10.79 -7.24
N ASP A 5 -48.59 11.49 -6.13
CA ASP A 5 -47.97 12.80 -6.18
C ASP A 5 -46.59 12.64 -6.83
N ASP A 6 -46.42 13.29 -7.99
CA ASP A 6 -45.16 13.42 -8.70
C ASP A 6 -44.11 14.06 -7.76
N ILE A 7 -43.27 13.22 -7.16
CA ILE A 7 -42.10 13.66 -6.40
C ILE A 7 -41.14 14.28 -7.41
N LYS A 8 -41.19 15.61 -7.52
CA LYS A 8 -40.21 16.42 -8.24
C LYS A 8 -38.89 16.30 -7.49
N ILE A 9 -38.02 15.42 -7.98
CA ILE A 9 -36.62 15.38 -7.58
C ILE A 9 -35.97 16.54 -8.35
N ASP A 10 -35.70 17.63 -7.64
CA ASP A 10 -34.88 18.70 -8.18
C ASP A 10 -33.49 18.11 -8.50
N ASP A 11 -33.14 18.08 -9.78
CA ASP A 11 -31.83 17.69 -10.32
C ASP A 11 -30.77 18.71 -9.87
N GLU A 12 -30.39 18.67 -8.59
CA GLU A 12 -29.28 19.45 -8.05
C GLU A 12 -27.96 18.88 -8.63
N ALA A 13 -27.47 19.54 -9.67
CA ALA A 13 -26.32 19.17 -10.47
C ALA A 13 -25.09 18.83 -9.60
N ARG A 14 -24.64 17.58 -9.68
CA ARG A 14 -23.41 17.13 -9.01
C ARG A 14 -22.19 17.82 -9.65
N PRO A 15 -21.31 18.47 -8.88
CA PRO A 15 -20.14 19.16 -9.41
C PRO A 15 -19.16 18.18 -10.06
N ALA A 16 -18.65 18.56 -11.24
CA ALA A 16 -17.70 17.78 -12.01
C ALA A 16 -16.37 17.54 -11.25
N PRO A 17 -15.75 16.36 -11.38
CA PRO A 17 -14.49 16.06 -10.72
C PRO A 17 -13.34 16.87 -11.32
N ALA A 18 -12.54 17.49 -10.45
CA ALA A 18 -11.37 18.27 -10.81
C ALA A 18 -10.32 17.42 -11.56
N SER A 19 -9.88 17.91 -12.71
CA SER A 19 -8.83 17.34 -13.56
C SER A 19 -7.49 17.30 -12.81
N THR A 20 -6.91 16.11 -12.64
CA THR A 20 -5.57 15.94 -12.07
C THR A 20 -4.50 16.12 -13.16
N PRO A 21 -3.47 16.96 -12.94
CA PRO A 21 -2.44 17.22 -13.96
C PRO A 21 -1.45 16.05 -14.10
N ARG A 22 -1.22 15.59 -15.35
CA ARG A 22 -0.18 14.62 -15.70
C ARG A 22 1.20 15.27 -15.69
N SER A 23 2.08 14.75 -14.83
CA SER A 23 3.51 15.09 -14.76
C SER A 23 4.27 14.56 -15.97
N LEU A 24 4.88 15.46 -16.75
CA LEU A 24 5.74 15.16 -17.90
C LEU A 24 7.19 15.04 -17.42
N PHE A 25 7.67 13.81 -17.27
CA PHE A 25 9.06 13.53 -16.88
C PHE A 25 9.99 13.65 -18.12
N SER A 26 10.72 14.75 -18.22
CA SER A 26 11.68 15.01 -19.30
C SER A 26 13.05 14.42 -18.96
N LYS A 27 13.51 13.46 -19.78
CA LYS A 27 14.82 12.82 -19.65
C LYS A 27 15.89 13.71 -20.29
N LYS A 28 16.82 14.21 -19.48
CA LYS A 28 17.96 15.02 -19.92
C LYS A 28 19.10 14.11 -20.36
N THR A 29 19.36 14.04 -21.67
CA THR A 29 20.53 13.38 -22.26
C THR A 29 21.69 14.37 -22.30
N LYS A 30 22.77 14.10 -21.56
CA LYS A 30 24.01 14.89 -21.64
C LYS A 30 25.18 13.98 -21.28
N THR A 31 26.00 13.62 -22.27
CA THR A 31 27.44 13.31 -22.11
C THR A 31 28.01 12.81 -23.44
N GLY A 32 28.62 13.71 -24.21
CA GLY A 32 29.68 13.35 -25.14
C GLY A 32 30.98 13.90 -24.55
N SER A 33 31.77 13.04 -23.90
CA SER A 33 33.10 13.40 -23.39
C SER A 33 34.17 12.87 -24.33
N ALA A 34 35.02 13.77 -24.79
CA ALA A 34 36.09 13.57 -25.75
C ALA A 34 37.12 12.51 -25.30
N ALA A 35 37.63 11.79 -26.30
CA ALA A 35 38.68 10.80 -26.20
C ALA A 35 40.01 11.43 -25.78
N ILE A 36 40.50 11.09 -24.58
CA ILE A 36 41.88 11.43 -24.18
C ILE A 36 42.77 10.24 -24.55
N SER A 37 43.39 10.38 -25.71
CA SER A 37 44.56 9.61 -26.16
C SER A 37 45.73 9.92 -25.22
N GLY A 38 46.23 8.94 -24.46
CA GLY A 38 47.22 9.20 -23.41
C GLY A 38 47.79 7.98 -22.71
N ASN A 39 48.54 7.19 -23.48
CA ASN A 39 49.70 6.36 -23.10
C ASN A 39 49.90 5.87 -21.65
N SER A 40 49.86 4.53 -21.52
CA SER A 40 50.96 3.72 -20.98
C SER A 40 51.35 3.83 -19.50
N LYS A 41 50.41 4.10 -18.58
CA LYS A 41 50.61 3.85 -17.13
C LYS A 41 49.66 2.82 -16.51
N TYR A 42 48.74 2.26 -17.29
CA TYR A 42 47.63 1.44 -16.77
C TYR A 42 47.83 -0.08 -16.84
N ILE A 43 48.99 -0.57 -17.27
CA ILE A 43 49.18 -2.03 -17.43
C ILE A 43 49.12 -2.74 -16.06
N ASN A 44 49.66 -2.16 -14.99
CA ASN A 44 49.60 -2.77 -13.65
C ASN A 44 48.25 -2.59 -12.93
N VAL A 45 47.46 -1.58 -13.29
CA VAL A 45 46.12 -1.37 -12.70
C VAL A 45 45.15 -2.47 -13.17
N LEU A 46 45.32 -2.98 -14.39
CA LEU A 46 44.50 -4.05 -14.94
C LEU A 46 44.71 -5.41 -14.24
N PHE A 47 45.92 -5.70 -13.76
CA PHE A 47 46.15 -6.95 -13.03
C PHE A 47 45.46 -6.93 -11.66
N PHE A 48 45.57 -5.80 -10.94
CA PHE A 48 44.96 -5.65 -9.63
C PHE A 48 43.43 -5.56 -9.71
N SER A 49 42.88 -4.93 -10.75
CA SER A 49 41.43 -4.84 -10.95
C SER A 49 40.81 -6.21 -11.24
N ASN A 50 41.47 -7.06 -12.02
CA ASN A 50 41.00 -8.43 -12.27
C ASN A 50 41.06 -9.30 -11.01
N PHE A 51 42.09 -9.15 -10.18
CA PHE A 51 42.20 -9.87 -8.91
C PHE A 51 41.07 -9.51 -7.94
N LEU A 52 40.75 -8.21 -7.82
CA LEU A 52 39.61 -7.75 -7.00
C LEU A 52 38.26 -8.19 -7.59
N LYS A 53 38.10 -8.15 -8.92
CA LYS A 53 36.86 -8.58 -9.59
C LYS A 53 36.57 -10.07 -9.37
N LYS A 54 37.59 -10.93 -9.27
CA LYS A 54 37.40 -12.37 -9.03
C LYS A 54 36.95 -12.70 -7.61
N ARG A 55 37.39 -11.94 -6.60
CA ARG A 55 36.92 -12.09 -5.21
C ARG A 55 35.53 -11.51 -5.00
N TYR A 56 35.21 -10.40 -5.67
CA TYR A 56 33.88 -9.75 -5.61
C TYR A 56 32.85 -10.31 -6.60
N SER A 57 33.09 -11.48 -7.20
CA SER A 57 32.10 -12.16 -8.04
C SER A 57 31.16 -13.07 -7.23
N SER A 58 31.38 -13.22 -5.92
CA SER A 58 30.53 -14.04 -5.06
C SER A 58 29.47 -13.18 -4.42
N SER A 59 28.46 -12.80 -5.22
CA SER A 59 27.10 -12.43 -4.78
C SER A 59 26.95 -11.76 -3.42
N ASP A 60 27.63 -10.63 -3.18
CA ASP A 60 27.17 -9.67 -2.17
C ASP A 60 26.04 -8.89 -2.81
N CYS A 61 24.91 -9.54 -2.89
CA CYS A 61 23.76 -8.89 -3.42
C CYS A 61 23.25 -7.94 -2.32
N ASN A 62 23.18 -6.64 -2.67
CA ASN A 62 22.85 -5.53 -1.77
C ASN A 62 21.55 -5.80 -0.97
N VAL A 63 21.21 -4.99 0.03
CA VAL A 63 19.92 -5.02 0.73
C VAL A 63 18.74 -5.12 -0.25
N ASN A 64 18.83 -4.46 -1.42
CA ASN A 64 17.85 -4.62 -2.49
C ASN A 64 17.73 -6.05 -3.02
N CYS A 65 18.84 -6.79 -3.17
CA CYS A 65 18.77 -8.20 -3.50
C CYS A 65 18.20 -9.04 -2.35
N LEU A 66 18.51 -8.77 -1.08
CA LEU A 66 17.87 -9.52 0.01
C LEU A 66 16.35 -9.31 -0.05
N LEU A 67 15.90 -8.06 -0.18
CA LEU A 67 14.48 -7.74 -0.35
C LEU A 67 13.89 -8.33 -1.64
N GLU A 68 14.64 -8.34 -2.75
CA GLU A 68 14.21 -8.99 -3.99
C GLU A 68 14.14 -10.50 -3.84
N THR A 69 15.06 -11.16 -3.13
CA THR A 69 15.02 -12.60 -2.89
C THR A 69 13.91 -12.98 -1.92
N GLU A 70 13.61 -12.16 -0.90
CA GLU A 70 12.44 -12.36 -0.03
C GLU A 70 11.13 -12.12 -0.79
N ARG A 71 11.09 -11.05 -1.60
CA ARG A 71 9.97 -10.77 -2.50
C ARG A 71 9.77 -11.93 -3.48
N GLU A 72 10.83 -12.41 -4.12
CA GLU A 72 10.82 -13.55 -5.03
C GLU A 72 10.34 -14.80 -4.31
N LYS A 73 10.79 -15.08 -3.07
CA LYS A 73 10.30 -16.20 -2.25
C LYS A 73 8.81 -16.08 -1.90
N LEU A 74 8.30 -14.86 -1.70
CA LEU A 74 6.87 -14.63 -1.48
C LEU A 74 6.04 -14.85 -2.75
N PHE A 75 6.66 -14.72 -3.93
CA PHE A 75 6.03 -14.98 -5.23
C PHE A 75 6.44 -16.32 -5.85
N ASP A 76 7.33 -17.07 -5.22
CA ASP A 76 7.77 -18.40 -5.65
C ASP A 76 6.60 -19.36 -5.41
N GLY A 77 6.13 -19.98 -6.49
CA GLY A 77 4.85 -20.71 -6.53
C GLY A 77 3.64 -19.89 -6.96
N SER A 78 3.75 -18.55 -7.09
CA SER A 78 2.72 -17.65 -7.63
C SER A 78 3.08 -17.11 -9.03
N SER A 79 4.10 -17.67 -9.69
CA SER A 79 4.54 -17.22 -11.02
C SER A 79 3.47 -17.41 -12.10
N ASP A 80 2.56 -18.37 -11.90
CA ASP A 80 1.28 -18.26 -12.57
C ASP A 80 0.56 -17.09 -11.93
N VAL A 81 0.61 -15.96 -12.65
CA VAL A 81 -0.40 -14.91 -12.54
C VAL A 81 -1.74 -15.62 -12.75
N GLU A 82 -2.27 -16.18 -11.67
CA GLU A 82 -3.56 -16.84 -11.64
C GLU A 82 -4.56 -15.72 -11.87
N LYS A 83 -4.84 -15.48 -13.15
CA LYS A 83 -5.80 -14.47 -13.55
C LYS A 83 -7.09 -14.88 -12.86
N PRO A 84 -7.70 -13.98 -12.06
CA PRO A 84 -8.90 -14.32 -11.32
C PRO A 84 -9.92 -14.91 -12.28
N ARG A 85 -10.51 -16.05 -11.91
CA ARG A 85 -11.57 -16.69 -12.71
C ARG A 85 -12.65 -15.66 -13.00
N MET A 86 -12.91 -15.45 -14.29
CA MET A 86 -14.03 -14.64 -14.73
C MET A 86 -15.33 -15.34 -14.32
N LYS A 87 -16.07 -14.72 -13.41
CA LYS A 87 -17.39 -15.20 -13.01
C LYS A 87 -18.39 -14.86 -14.12
N SER A 88 -19.31 -15.79 -14.40
CA SER A 88 -20.38 -15.53 -15.37
C SER A 88 -21.41 -14.57 -14.78
N THR A 89 -22.14 -13.84 -15.63
CA THR A 89 -23.22 -12.95 -15.18
C THR A 89 -24.26 -13.69 -14.34
N GLN A 90 -24.61 -14.92 -14.73
CA GLN A 90 -25.55 -15.76 -13.98
C GLN A 90 -24.98 -16.17 -12.61
N GLU A 91 -23.67 -16.45 -12.52
CA GLU A 91 -22.99 -16.72 -11.25
C GLU A 91 -23.00 -15.48 -10.34
N ILE A 92 -22.76 -14.30 -10.91
CA ILE A 92 -22.80 -13.03 -10.15
C ILE A 92 -24.22 -12.76 -9.67
N LEU A 93 -25.21 -12.87 -10.57
CA LEU A 93 -26.61 -12.68 -10.22
C LEU A 93 -27.03 -13.70 -9.16
N THR A 94 -26.74 -14.98 -9.30
CA THR A 94 -27.11 -15.98 -8.28
C THR A 94 -26.47 -15.72 -6.91
N LYS A 95 -25.25 -15.19 -6.86
CA LYS A 95 -24.55 -14.91 -5.60
C LYS A 95 -25.07 -13.67 -4.87
N TYR A 96 -25.46 -12.63 -5.61
CA TYR A 96 -25.82 -11.32 -5.04
C TYR A 96 -27.29 -10.92 -5.26
N LYS A 97 -28.06 -11.66 -6.05
CA LYS A 97 -29.51 -11.42 -6.19
C LYS A 97 -30.16 -11.66 -4.84
N PHE A 98 -30.96 -10.71 -4.42
CA PHE A 98 -31.90 -10.92 -3.34
C PHE A 98 -33.01 -11.84 -3.88
N GLY A 99 -33.24 -12.98 -3.23
CA GLY A 99 -34.17 -14.01 -3.71
C GLY A 99 -35.66 -13.69 -3.55
N GLY A 100 -36.02 -12.46 -3.13
CA GLY A 100 -37.39 -12.01 -2.92
C GLY A 100 -37.74 -10.74 -3.68
N ASP A 101 -38.95 -10.24 -3.47
CA ASP A 101 -39.49 -9.04 -4.11
C ASP A 101 -38.66 -7.78 -3.81
N ALA A 102 -38.80 -6.75 -4.65
CA ALA A 102 -38.10 -5.47 -4.49
C ALA A 102 -38.31 -4.84 -3.10
N ALA A 103 -39.52 -4.98 -2.53
CA ALA A 103 -39.83 -4.50 -1.18
C ALA A 103 -39.06 -5.28 -0.10
N ALA A 104 -38.95 -6.61 -0.24
CA ALA A 104 -38.20 -7.45 0.68
C ALA A 104 -36.68 -7.19 0.57
N ALA A 105 -36.17 -6.92 -0.63
CA ALA A 105 -34.79 -6.52 -0.85
C ALA A 105 -34.47 -5.19 -0.14
N ALA A 106 -35.38 -4.21 -0.23
CA ALA A 106 -35.27 -2.93 0.45
C ALA A 106 -35.32 -3.08 1.99
N ALA A 107 -36.20 -3.94 2.51
CA ALA A 107 -36.27 -4.25 3.93
C ALA A 107 -34.97 -4.89 4.44
N HIS A 108 -34.45 -5.89 3.71
CA HIS A 108 -33.17 -6.51 4.04
C HIS A 108 -32.00 -5.51 3.98
N ALA A 109 -31.99 -4.62 2.98
CA ALA A 109 -30.99 -3.55 2.89
C ALA A 109 -31.06 -2.60 4.10
N LYS A 110 -32.27 -2.22 4.53
CA LYS A 110 -32.49 -1.40 5.72
C LYS A 110 -31.96 -2.09 6.98
N ASP A 111 -32.18 -3.39 7.14
CA ASP A 111 -31.68 -4.14 8.30
C ASP A 111 -30.15 -4.25 8.28
N LYS A 112 -29.54 -4.43 7.11
CA LYS A 112 -28.07 -4.37 6.94
C LYS A 112 -27.49 -3.00 7.27
N LEU A 113 -28.21 -1.93 6.97
CA LEU A 113 -27.80 -0.58 7.37
C LEU A 113 -27.84 -0.38 8.88
N LYS A 114 -28.83 -0.96 9.57
CA LYS A 114 -28.89 -0.93 11.04
C LYS A 114 -27.74 -1.70 11.68
N GLU A 115 -27.48 -2.93 11.23
CA GLU A 115 -26.35 -3.75 11.70
C GLU A 115 -25.00 -3.02 11.51
N ARG A 116 -24.82 -2.36 10.36
CA ARG A 116 -23.63 -1.54 10.10
C ARG A 116 -23.56 -0.33 11.03
N GLY A 117 -24.69 0.32 11.31
CA GLY A 117 -24.78 1.43 12.26
C GLY A 117 -24.32 1.02 13.66
N GLU A 118 -24.81 -0.11 14.16
CA GLU A 118 -24.40 -0.68 15.46
C GLU A 118 -22.90 -1.02 15.48
N LYS A 119 -22.38 -1.64 14.40
CA LYS A 119 -20.96 -1.92 14.27
C LYS A 119 -20.10 -0.66 14.29
N LEU A 120 -20.52 0.40 13.60
CA LEU A 120 -19.80 1.68 13.59
C LEU A 120 -19.81 2.35 14.97
N ALA A 121 -20.94 2.30 15.68
CA ALA A 121 -21.01 2.80 17.05
C ALA A 121 -20.04 2.06 17.97
N ARG A 122 -19.99 0.72 17.86
CA ARG A 122 -19.03 -0.11 18.61
C ARG A 122 -17.58 0.25 18.31
N ILE A 123 -17.21 0.34 17.02
CA ILE A 123 -15.85 0.73 16.61
C ILE A 123 -15.51 2.13 17.11
N SER A 124 -16.47 3.06 17.10
CA SER A 124 -16.23 4.42 17.63
C SER A 124 -15.95 4.41 19.12
N GLN A 125 -16.62 3.56 19.89
CA GLN A 125 -16.36 3.36 21.31
C GLN A 125 -14.99 2.71 21.53
N GLU A 126 -14.71 1.59 20.86
CA GLU A 126 -13.42 0.88 20.93
C GLU A 126 -12.25 1.82 20.54
N SER A 127 -12.45 2.71 19.57
CA SER A 127 -11.44 3.70 19.15
C SER A 127 -11.17 4.75 20.23
N ALA A 128 -12.21 5.19 20.96
CA ALA A 128 -12.06 6.13 22.06
C ALA A 128 -11.34 5.48 23.26
N GLU A 129 -11.67 4.23 23.57
CA GLU A 129 -10.99 3.43 24.59
C GLU A 129 -9.51 3.20 24.23
N LEU A 130 -9.23 2.77 22.99
CA LEU A 130 -7.87 2.56 22.48
C LEU A 130 -7.05 3.86 22.48
N GLN A 131 -7.66 5.00 22.18
CA GLN A 131 -6.99 6.29 22.25
C GLN A 131 -6.55 6.61 23.68
N ASN A 132 -7.46 6.47 24.65
CA ASN A 132 -7.16 6.71 26.07
C ASN A 132 -6.06 5.75 26.59
N GLU A 133 -6.12 4.47 26.22
CA GLU A 133 -5.08 3.50 26.55
C GLU A 133 -3.73 3.86 25.91
N SER A 134 -3.73 4.33 24.65
CA SER A 134 -2.52 4.76 23.95
C SER A 134 -1.89 6.00 24.57
N GLU A 135 -2.70 6.96 25.01
CA GLU A 135 -2.24 8.14 25.75
C GLU A 135 -1.59 7.75 27.09
N ASN A 136 -2.12 6.73 27.77
CA ASN A 136 -1.52 6.15 28.97
C ASN A 136 -0.16 5.47 28.68
N PHE A 137 -0.05 4.70 27.60
CA PHE A 137 1.22 4.08 27.21
C PHE A 137 2.26 5.10 26.79
N ALA A 138 1.88 6.15 26.06
CA ALA A 138 2.79 7.23 25.70
C ALA A 138 3.36 7.93 26.94
N SER A 139 2.49 8.23 27.91
CA SER A 139 2.89 8.81 29.19
C SER A 139 3.83 7.89 29.97
N LEU A 140 3.56 6.58 29.99
CA LEU A 140 4.44 5.58 30.60
C LEU A 140 5.80 5.51 29.91
N ALA A 141 5.83 5.48 28.57
CA ALA A 141 7.06 5.47 27.79
C ALA A 141 7.92 6.71 28.07
N HIS A 142 7.31 7.89 28.16
CA HIS A 142 8.00 9.12 28.54
C HIS A 142 8.60 9.05 29.95
N GLN A 143 7.89 8.45 30.91
CA GLN A 143 8.44 8.24 32.25
C GLN A 143 9.64 7.29 32.25
N ILE A 144 9.57 6.19 31.49
CA ILE A 144 10.67 5.24 31.36
C ILE A 144 11.89 5.94 30.74
N ALA A 145 11.71 6.67 29.64
CA ALA A 145 12.79 7.43 29.00
C ALA A 145 13.45 8.42 29.97
N LYS A 146 12.66 9.18 30.73
CA LYS A 146 13.17 10.11 31.75
C LYS A 146 13.91 9.40 32.88
N SER A 147 13.44 8.24 33.31
CA SER A 147 14.12 7.43 34.35
C SER A 147 15.44 6.83 33.86
N MET A 148 15.55 6.57 32.55
CA MET A 148 16.71 5.96 31.91
C MET A 148 17.75 6.97 31.44
N GLU A 149 17.41 8.24 31.25
CA GLU A 149 18.34 9.28 30.78
C GLU A 149 19.61 9.39 31.67
N ASN A 150 19.45 9.20 32.99
CA ASN A 150 20.56 9.19 33.94
C ASN A 150 21.29 7.83 34.02
N LYS A 151 20.70 6.76 33.47
CA LYS A 151 21.23 5.39 33.51
C LYS A 151 21.99 5.11 32.22
N LYS A 152 23.28 5.46 32.21
CA LYS A 152 24.22 5.12 31.14
C LYS A 152 24.59 3.65 31.22
N TRP A 153 23.70 2.76 30.77
CA TRP A 153 23.95 1.31 30.74
C TRP A 153 25.15 0.92 29.85
N TRP A 154 25.63 1.83 29.00
CA TRP A 154 26.80 1.66 28.13
C TRP A 154 28.13 2.15 28.74
N LYS A 155 28.11 2.83 29.89
CA LYS A 155 29.36 3.17 30.57
C LYS A 155 29.73 1.98 31.48
N PRO A 156 30.86 1.29 31.23
CA PRO A 156 31.33 0.22 32.12
C PRO A 156 31.62 0.76 33.52
#